data_AF-A0A9W8GQH0-F1
#
_entry.id   AF-A0A9W8GQH0-F1
#
_cell.length_a   1.000
_cell.length_b   1.000
_cell.length_c   1.000
_cell.angle_alpha   90.00
_cell.angle_beta   90.00
_cell.angle_gamma   90.00
#
_symmetry.space_group_name_H-M   'P 1'
#
loop_
_entity.id
_entity.type
_entity.pdbx_description
1 polymer ?
#
loop_
_entity_poly.entity_id
_entity_poly.type
_entity_poly.pdbx_seq_one_letter_code
_entity_poly.pdbx_strand_id
1 'polypeptide(L)'
;MLQGCDKTIALEITNIYENGDTAFHYDYCEDINDGRGFTSGIAGFCTGTGDAWVVVQAYHKLTGGKDKMSQFDTVLAEYAITGNNSTVGLTGYCSVWKKLGTSDTKFKQAQDNVRDDMYMAPAM
;
A
#
# COMPACT_ATOMS: atom_id res chain seq x y z
N MET A 1 16.56 14.97 -5.91
CA MET A 1 16.36 15.78 -4.69
C MET A 1 15.19 15.18 -3.93
N LEU A 2 15.47 14.27 -3.01
CA LEU A 2 14.47 13.67 -2.11
C LEU A 2 14.16 14.70 -1.03
N GLN A 3 13.24 15.62 -1.31
CA GLN A 3 12.86 16.68 -0.37
C GLN A 3 11.55 16.32 0.33
N GLY A 4 11.67 16.04 1.63
CA GLY A 4 10.66 16.39 2.62
C GLY A 4 9.73 15.27 3.11
N CYS A 5 9.32 14.33 2.27
CA CYS A 5 8.24 13.39 2.63
C CYS A 5 8.69 12.00 3.13
N ASP A 6 9.93 11.58 2.87
CA ASP A 6 10.42 10.33 3.47
C ASP A 6 10.48 10.45 4.99
N LYS A 7 10.73 11.66 5.52
CA LYS A 7 10.96 11.85 6.95
C LYS A 7 9.74 11.59 7.80
N THR A 8 8.52 11.99 7.41
CA THR A 8 7.35 11.84 8.30
C THR A 8 6.81 10.42 8.33
N ILE A 9 6.69 9.76 7.18
CA ILE A 9 6.25 8.36 7.10
C ILE A 9 7.35 7.44 7.64
N ALA A 10 8.62 7.70 7.32
CA ALA A 10 9.71 6.98 7.97
C ALA A 10 9.74 7.24 9.47
N LEU A 11 9.37 8.43 9.97
CA LEU A 11 9.26 8.73 11.40
C LEU A 11 8.11 7.96 12.06
N GLU A 12 6.93 7.84 11.44
CA GLU A 12 5.84 7.01 11.98
C GLU A 12 6.23 5.52 11.98
N ILE A 13 6.83 5.03 10.90
CA ILE A 13 7.32 3.64 10.80
C ILE A 13 8.49 3.39 11.76
N THR A 14 9.44 4.31 11.90
CA THR A 14 10.57 4.17 12.84
C THR A 14 10.15 4.31 14.29
N ASN A 15 9.13 5.13 14.61
CA ASN A 15 8.61 5.24 15.97
C ASN A 15 7.89 3.93 16.41
N ILE A 16 7.37 3.16 15.46
CA ILE A 16 6.83 1.81 15.68
C ILE A 16 7.97 0.78 15.81
N TYR A 17 9.02 0.89 14.99
CA TYR A 17 10.19 0.00 15.01
C TYR A 17 11.10 0.19 16.24
N GLU A 18 11.30 1.43 16.71
CA GLU A 18 12.12 1.76 17.89
C GLU A 18 11.43 1.38 19.22
N ASN A 19 10.09 1.26 19.23
CA ASN A 19 9.33 0.86 20.42
C ASN A 19 9.08 -0.65 20.54
N GLY A 20 9.66 -1.47 19.64
CA GLY A 20 9.65 -2.92 19.76
C GLY A 20 8.35 -3.61 19.34
N ASP A 21 7.52 -2.96 18.51
CA ASP A 21 6.34 -3.60 17.95
C ASP A 21 6.74 -4.48 16.76
N THR A 22 6.71 -5.81 16.95
CA THR A 22 6.90 -6.79 15.87
C THR A 22 5.64 -6.96 15.00
N ALA A 23 4.56 -6.21 15.25
CA ALA A 23 3.34 -6.27 14.48
C ALA A 23 3.48 -5.51 13.16
N PHE A 24 3.84 -6.24 12.11
CA PHE A 24 3.75 -5.73 10.74
C PHE A 24 2.33 -5.22 10.45
N HIS A 25 2.19 -3.91 10.17
CA HIS A 25 0.93 -3.22 9.89
C HIS A 25 0.38 -3.50 8.47
N TYR A 26 0.23 -4.78 8.13
CA TYR A 26 -0.34 -5.20 6.85
C TYR A 26 -1.76 -4.66 6.62
N ASP A 27 -2.49 -4.37 7.70
CA ASP A 27 -3.85 -3.88 7.70
C ASP A 27 -3.98 -2.36 7.74
N TYR A 28 -2.88 -1.60 7.91
CA TYR A 28 -2.96 -0.14 7.91
C TYR A 28 -3.53 0.37 6.59
N CYS A 29 -4.49 1.31 6.67
CA CYS A 29 -5.00 2.05 5.52
C CYS A 29 -5.72 3.30 5.99
N GLU A 30 -5.28 4.45 5.50
CA GLU A 30 -5.80 5.76 5.86
C GLU A 30 -5.52 6.76 4.74
N ASP A 31 -6.41 7.75 4.59
CA ASP A 31 -6.10 8.97 3.84
C ASP A 31 -5.66 10.02 4.88
N ILE A 32 -4.35 10.23 4.96
CA ILE A 32 -3.75 11.18 5.88
C ILE A 32 -3.84 12.63 5.37
N ASN A 33 -4.56 12.86 4.26
CA ASN A 33 -4.74 14.16 3.60
C ASN A 33 -3.41 14.83 3.21
N ASP A 34 -2.39 14.03 2.88
CA ASP A 34 -1.08 14.51 2.44
C ASP A 34 -1.00 14.74 0.92
N GLY A 35 -2.11 14.54 0.21
CA GLY A 35 -2.20 14.66 -1.24
C GLY A 35 -1.64 13.46 -1.99
N ARG A 36 -1.62 12.26 -1.40
CA ARG A 36 -1.26 11.00 -2.09
C ARG A 36 -2.40 10.00 -2.22
N GLY A 37 -3.60 10.38 -1.78
CA GLY A 37 -4.72 9.46 -1.65
C GLY A 37 -4.52 8.54 -0.44
N PHE A 38 -4.95 7.29 -0.55
CA PHE A 38 -4.79 6.35 0.56
C PHE A 38 -3.35 5.87 0.68
N THR A 39 -2.83 5.90 1.90
CA THR A 39 -1.58 5.26 2.33
C THR A 39 -1.91 3.95 3.04
N SER A 40 -1.27 2.84 2.70
CA SER A 40 -1.69 1.50 3.16
C SER A 40 -0.53 0.51 3.35
N GLY A 41 -0.69 -0.43 4.29
CA GLY A 41 0.19 -1.58 4.45
C GLY A 41 1.56 -1.29 5.07
N ILE A 42 2.40 -2.33 5.10
CA ILE A 42 3.66 -2.39 5.88
C ILE A 42 4.72 -1.35 5.49
N ALA A 43 4.62 -0.77 4.30
CA ALA A 43 5.62 0.15 3.76
C ALA A 43 5.02 1.52 3.39
N GLY A 44 3.75 1.76 3.72
CA GLY A 44 3.08 3.01 3.37
C GLY A 44 2.77 3.14 1.87
N PHE A 45 2.21 2.09 1.27
CA PHE A 45 1.87 2.06 -0.15
C PHE A 45 0.78 3.07 -0.49
N CYS A 46 1.00 3.92 -1.49
CA CYS A 46 0.12 5.02 -1.82
C CYS A 46 -0.67 4.80 -3.11
N THR A 47 -1.94 5.22 -3.15
CA THR A 47 -2.76 5.09 -4.39
C THR A 47 -2.33 6.09 -5.46
N GLY A 48 -1.94 7.30 -5.07
CA GLY A 48 -1.54 8.36 -5.99
C GLY A 48 -0.14 8.21 -6.59
N THR A 49 0.73 7.39 -6.00
CA THR A 49 2.05 7.04 -6.59
C THR A 49 2.06 5.69 -7.28
N GLY A 50 0.94 4.96 -7.24
CA GLY A 50 0.75 3.70 -7.96
C GLY A 50 1.37 2.45 -7.32
N ASP A 51 2.11 2.58 -6.23
CA ASP A 51 2.69 1.48 -5.47
C ASP A 51 1.63 0.61 -4.79
N ALA A 52 0.53 1.20 -4.32
CA ALA A 52 -0.63 0.41 -3.87
C ALA A 52 -1.22 -0.46 -4.99
N TRP A 53 -1.21 0.02 -6.24
CA TRP A 53 -1.66 -0.75 -7.39
C TRP A 53 -0.72 -1.94 -7.67
N VAL A 54 0.59 -1.77 -7.51
CA VAL A 54 1.56 -2.87 -7.65
C VAL A 54 1.28 -3.99 -6.64
N VAL A 55 0.95 -3.65 -5.39
CA VAL A 55 0.55 -4.64 -4.36
C VAL A 55 -0.71 -5.40 -4.79
N VAL A 56 -1.73 -4.70 -5.28
CA VAL A 56 -2.98 -5.32 -5.74
C VAL A 56 -2.72 -6.25 -6.92
N GLN A 57 -1.87 -5.87 -7.88
CA GLN A 57 -1.46 -6.75 -8.98
C GLN A 57 -0.69 -7.99 -8.49
N ALA A 58 0.20 -7.85 -7.51
CA ALA A 58 0.90 -8.98 -6.91
C ALA A 58 -0.10 -9.93 -6.22
N TYR A 59 -1.09 -9.39 -5.51
CA TYR A 59 -2.15 -10.17 -4.89
C TYR A 59 -2.99 -10.92 -5.93
N HIS A 60 -3.40 -10.27 -7.02
CA HIS A 60 -4.11 -10.91 -8.14
C HIS A 60 -3.35 -12.10 -8.72
N LYS A 61 -2.02 -12.01 -8.86
CA LYS A 61 -1.20 -13.13 -9.31
C LYS A 61 -1.26 -14.32 -8.35
N LEU A 62 -1.32 -14.06 -7.04
CA LEU A 62 -1.40 -15.10 -6.00
C LEU A 62 -2.81 -15.70 -5.86
N THR A 63 -3.86 -14.97 -6.23
CA THR A 63 -5.27 -15.39 -6.09
C THR A 63 -5.90 -15.90 -7.39
N GLY A 64 -5.30 -15.64 -8.55
CA GLY A 64 -5.87 -15.95 -9.86
C GLY A 64 -6.73 -14.81 -10.46
N GLY A 65 -6.63 -13.59 -9.93
CA GLY A 65 -7.11 -12.36 -10.58
C GLY A 65 -8.60 -12.03 -10.41
N LYS A 66 -9.29 -12.66 -9.45
CA LYS A 66 -10.69 -12.34 -9.09
C LYS A 66 -10.88 -12.34 -7.58
N ASP A 67 -10.20 -11.43 -6.91
CA ASP A 67 -10.26 -11.30 -5.46
C ASP A 67 -10.99 -10.03 -5.03
N LYS A 68 -11.00 -9.75 -3.72
CA LYS A 68 -11.75 -8.64 -3.16
C LYS A 68 -11.23 -7.27 -3.60
N MET A 69 -9.99 -7.17 -4.06
CA MET A 69 -9.43 -5.91 -4.57
C MET A 69 -9.83 -5.63 -6.02
N SER A 70 -10.28 -6.65 -6.77
CA SER A 70 -10.63 -6.51 -8.20
C SER A 70 -11.73 -5.47 -8.49
N GLN A 71 -12.53 -5.10 -7.48
CA GLN A 71 -13.53 -4.03 -7.60
C GLN A 71 -12.93 -2.63 -7.77
N PHE A 72 -11.64 -2.45 -7.46
CA PHE A 72 -10.94 -1.16 -7.52
C PHE A 72 -9.98 -1.06 -8.72
N ASP A 73 -9.82 -2.12 -9.52
CA ASP A 73 -8.77 -2.24 -10.55
C ASP A 73 -8.79 -1.08 -11.54
N THR A 74 -9.96 -0.74 -12.06
CA THR A 74 -10.10 0.36 -13.03
C THR A 74 -9.59 1.68 -12.45
N VAL A 75 -9.97 1.99 -11.21
CA VAL A 75 -9.62 3.26 -10.56
C VAL A 75 -8.14 3.27 -10.16
N LEU A 76 -7.64 2.17 -9.59
CA LEU A 76 -6.23 2.06 -9.18
C LEU A 76 -5.28 2.09 -10.38
N ALA A 77 -5.63 1.42 -11.48
CA ALA A 77 -4.84 1.45 -12.71
C ALA A 77 -4.80 2.86 -13.32
N GLU A 78 -5.94 3.57 -13.34
CA GLU A 78 -5.99 4.96 -13.81
C GLU A 78 -5.13 5.88 -12.94
N TYR A 79 -5.23 5.75 -11.61
CA TYR A 79 -4.49 6.60 -10.67
C TYR A 79 -2.99 6.35 -10.72
N ALA A 80 -2.57 5.10 -10.89
CA ALA A 80 -1.17 4.74 -11.09
C ALA A 80 -0.57 5.38 -12.36
N ILE A 81 -1.36 5.58 -13.41
CA ILE A 81 -0.90 6.21 -14.66
C ILE A 81 -0.91 7.74 -14.56
N THR A 82 -1.96 8.29 -13.95
CA THR A 82 -2.21 9.73 -13.93
C THR A 82 -1.55 10.45 -12.76
N GLY A 83 -1.14 9.73 -11.72
CA GLY A 83 -0.71 10.31 -10.45
C GLY A 83 -1.86 10.93 -9.65
N ASN A 84 -3.11 10.53 -9.93
CA ASN A 84 -4.28 11.09 -9.27
C ASN A 84 -4.35 10.63 -7.81
N ASN A 85 -4.45 11.60 -6.91
CA ASN A 85 -4.46 11.43 -5.46
C ASN A 85 -5.86 11.48 -4.84
N SER A 86 -6.92 11.46 -5.67
CA SER A 86 -8.31 11.47 -5.21
C SER A 86 -8.68 10.15 -4.54
N THR A 87 -9.67 10.20 -3.64
CA THR A 87 -10.31 9.01 -3.05
C THR A 87 -11.64 8.64 -3.71
N VAL A 88 -12.05 9.42 -4.72
CA VAL A 88 -13.24 9.13 -5.52
C VAL A 88 -13.09 7.77 -6.21
N GLY A 89 -14.15 6.95 -6.21
CA GLY A 89 -14.12 5.60 -6.79
C GLY A 89 -13.44 4.52 -5.93
N LEU A 90 -12.85 4.90 -4.78
CA LEU A 90 -12.20 3.98 -3.84
C LEU A 90 -13.01 3.81 -2.55
N THR A 91 -14.33 4.02 -2.60
CA THR A 91 -15.20 3.82 -1.44
C THR A 91 -15.12 2.37 -0.95
N GLY A 92 -14.74 2.19 0.32
CA GLY A 92 -14.57 0.86 0.93
C GLY A 92 -13.18 0.23 0.73
N TYR A 93 -12.27 0.88 -0.01
CA TYR A 93 -10.90 0.42 -0.23
C TYR A 93 -10.19 0.08 1.09
N CYS A 94 -10.13 1.03 2.04
CA CYS A 94 -9.48 0.78 3.32
C CYS A 94 -10.14 -0.32 4.16
N SER A 95 -11.46 -0.49 4.05
CA SER A 95 -12.16 -1.58 4.74
C SER A 95 -11.75 -2.94 4.19
N VAL A 96 -11.60 -3.05 2.86
CA VAL A 96 -11.11 -4.27 2.20
C VAL A 96 -9.65 -4.51 2.54
N TRP A 97 -8.81 -3.48 2.44
CA TRP A 97 -7.39 -3.54 2.79
C TRP A 97 -7.19 -4.05 4.22
N LYS A 98 -7.84 -3.40 5.20
CA LYS A 98 -7.79 -3.81 6.62
C LYS A 98 -8.14 -5.28 6.79
N LYS A 99 -9.28 -5.70 6.23
CA LYS A 99 -9.76 -7.09 6.34
C LYS A 99 -8.77 -8.11 5.77
N LEU A 100 -8.19 -7.82 4.60
CA LEU A 100 -7.19 -8.69 3.98
C LEU A 100 -5.87 -8.66 4.76
N GLY A 101 -5.39 -7.48 5.13
CA GLY A 101 -4.17 -7.28 5.91
C GLY A 101 -4.18 -7.96 7.27
N THR A 102 -5.34 -8.09 7.92
CA THR A 102 -5.44 -8.80 9.19
C THR A 102 -5.22 -10.32 9.02
N SER A 103 -5.78 -10.93 7.98
CA SER A 103 -6.03 -12.40 7.97
C SER A 103 -5.63 -13.15 6.70
N ASP A 104 -5.45 -12.47 5.56
CA ASP A 104 -5.14 -13.12 4.28
C ASP A 104 -3.63 -13.25 4.09
N THR A 105 -3.12 -14.48 4.20
CA THR A 105 -1.70 -14.80 4.04
C THR A 105 -1.16 -14.39 2.66
N LYS A 106 -1.95 -14.51 1.59
CA LYS A 106 -1.52 -14.12 0.25
C LYS A 106 -1.44 -12.61 0.11
N PHE A 107 -2.32 -11.87 0.78
CA PHE A 107 -2.27 -10.41 0.78
C PHE A 107 -1.04 -9.89 1.56
N LYS A 108 -0.72 -10.51 2.71
CA LYS A 108 0.53 -10.24 3.43
C LYS A 108 1.76 -10.52 2.57
N GLN A 109 1.79 -11.69 1.93
CA GLN A 109 2.88 -12.07 1.01
C GLN A 109 3.03 -11.10 -0.17
N ALA A 110 1.92 -10.59 -0.73
CA ALA A 110 1.97 -9.60 -1.79
C ALA A 110 2.64 -8.30 -1.32
N GLN A 111 2.33 -7.83 -0.11
CA GLN A 111 2.97 -6.66 0.48
C GLN A 111 4.46 -6.90 0.75
N ASP A 112 4.84 -8.08 1.28
CA ASP A 112 6.24 -8.44 1.48
C ASP A 112 7.03 -8.41 0.17
N ASN A 113 6.51 -9.04 -0.89
CA ASN A 113 7.17 -9.08 -2.18
C ASN A 113 7.40 -7.67 -2.74
N VAL A 114 6.38 -6.80 -2.68
CA VAL A 114 6.50 -5.44 -3.20
C VAL A 114 7.43 -4.58 -2.35
N ARG A 115 7.37 -4.70 -1.01
CA ARG A 115 8.35 -4.05 -0.11
C ARG A 115 9.76 -4.49 -0.49
N ASP A 116 9.99 -5.79 -0.59
CA ASP A 116 11.32 -6.32 -0.86
C ASP A 116 11.82 -5.85 -2.24
N ASP A 117 10.98 -5.85 -3.28
CA ASP A 117 11.34 -5.30 -4.58
C ASP A 117 11.65 -3.80 -4.51
N MET A 118 10.87 -2.99 -3.77
CA MET A 118 11.09 -1.53 -3.68
C MET A 118 12.34 -1.16 -2.87
N TYR A 119 12.68 -1.92 -1.82
CA TYR A 119 13.80 -1.62 -0.92
C TYR A 119 15.09 -2.39 -1.27
N MET A 120 15.02 -3.54 -1.96
CA MET A 120 16.20 -4.31 -2.38
C MET A 120 16.66 -4.02 -3.83
N ALA A 121 15.80 -3.49 -4.71
CA ALA A 121 16.19 -3.23 -6.10
C ALA A 121 17.04 -1.97 -6.35
N PRO A 122 16.93 -0.85 -5.60
CA PRO A 122 17.77 0.33 -5.86
C PRO A 122 19.12 0.34 -5.13
N ALA A 123 19.41 -0.67 -4.31
CA ALA A 123 20.60 -0.72 -3.46
C ALA A 123 21.79 -1.50 -4.06
N MET A 124 21.68 -1.97 -5.31
CA MET A 124 22.79 -2.59 -6.09
C MET A 124 23.37 -1.65 -7.14
#